data_AF-A0A756I938-F1
#
_entry.id   AF-A0A756I938-F1
#
_cell.length_a   1.000
_cell.length_b   1.000
_cell.length_c   1.000
_cell.angle_alpha   90.00
_cell.angle_beta   90.00
_cell.angle_gamma   90.00
#
_symmetry.space_group_name_H-M   'P 1'
#
loop_
_entity.id
_entity.type
_entity.pdbx_description
1 polymer ?
#
loop_
_entity_poly.entity_id
_entity_poly.type
_entity_poly.pdbx_seq_one_letter_code
_entity_poly.pdbx_strand_id
1 'polypeptide(L)' 'MSEQPDDLLTPDEVCQKLGITQKTLCDWNIRHRHRAVLAPIRFSAKVVRYERRNVDAFIQKCRSQY' A
#
# COMPACT_ATOMS: atom_id res chain seq x y z
N MET A 1 -0.59 -24.76 10.63
CA MET A 1 0.25 -23.59 10.34
C MET A 1 -0.31 -22.96 9.08
N SER A 2 -1.19 -21.97 9.20
CA SER A 2 -1.82 -21.35 8.03
C SER A 2 -0.81 -20.40 7.40
N GLU A 3 0.01 -20.92 6.50
CA GLU A 3 0.74 -20.13 5.53
C GLU A 3 -0.31 -19.32 4.76
N GLN A 4 -0.41 -18.02 5.02
CA GLN A 4 -1.29 -17.12 4.27
C GLN A 4 -0.46 -16.50 3.13
N PRO A 5 -0.52 -17.04 1.89
CA PRO A 5 0.06 -16.38 0.72
C PRO A 5 -0.76 -15.16 0.23
N ASP A 6 -1.73 -14.70 1.02
CA ASP A 6 -2.74 -13.69 0.62
C ASP A 6 -2.54 -12.33 1.31
N ASP A 7 -1.31 -11.99 1.68
CA ASP A 7 -0.98 -10.68 2.27
C ASP A 7 -0.57 -9.64 1.20
N LEU A 8 -0.63 -9.98 -0.09
CA LEU A 8 -0.23 -9.11 -1.21
C LEU A 8 -1.46 -8.52 -1.92
N LEU A 9 -1.75 -7.25 -1.67
CA LEU A 9 -2.82 -6.52 -2.35
C LEU A 9 -2.34 -5.88 -3.65
N THR A 10 -3.26 -5.79 -4.59
CA THR A 10 -3.08 -4.97 -5.79
C THR A 10 -3.25 -3.48 -5.46
N PRO A 11 -2.67 -2.55 -6.27
CA PRO A 11 -2.90 -1.12 -6.09
C PRO A 11 -4.38 -0.75 -6.07
N ASP A 12 -5.22 -1.48 -6.82
CA ASP A 12 -6.66 -1.23 -6.86
C ASP A 12 -7.33 -1.56 -5.52
N GLU A 13 -7.01 -2.71 -4.94
CA GLU A 13 -7.52 -3.07 -3.62
C GLU A 13 -7.00 -2.14 -2.51
N VAL A 14 -5.74 -1.70 -2.60
CA VAL A 14 -5.20 -0.70 -1.68
C VAL A 14 -5.97 0.62 -1.81
N CYS A 15 -6.30 1.03 -3.03
CA CYS A 15 -7.15 2.20 -3.29
C CYS A 15 -8.54 2.03 -2.67
N GLN A 16 -9.19 0.87 -2.86
CA GLN A 16 -10.48 0.59 -2.24
C GLN A 16 -10.42 0.58 -0.72
N LYS A 17 -9.39 -0.04 -0.13
CA LYS A 17 -9.22 -0.14 1.32
C LYS A 17 -8.95 1.22 1.97
N LEU A 18 -8.24 2.10 1.28
CA LEU A 18 -7.97 3.47 1.70
C LEU A 18 -9.11 4.45 1.35
N GLY A 19 -10.04 4.06 0.48
CA GLY A 19 -11.07 4.94 -0.07
C GLY A 19 -10.50 6.07 -0.94
N ILE A 20 -9.36 5.83 -1.60
CA ILE A 20 -8.68 6.81 -2.45
C ILE A 20 -8.65 6.35 -3.91
N THR A 21 -8.25 7.25 -4.80
CA THR A 21 -8.06 6.90 -6.21
C THR A 21 -6.62 6.43 -6.48
N GLN A 22 -6.42 5.67 -7.56
CA GLN A 22 -5.09 5.28 -8.02
C GLN A 22 -4.17 6.48 -8.28
N LYS A 23 -4.73 7.63 -8.68
CA LYS A 23 -3.99 8.88 -8.85
C LYS A 23 -3.42 9.37 -7.51
N THR A 24 -4.23 9.34 -6.45
CA THR A 24 -3.80 9.68 -5.09
C THR A 24 -2.75 8.67 -4.59
N LEU A 25 -2.95 7.37 -4.82
CA LEU A 25 -1.97 6.35 -4.43
C LEU A 25 -0.63 6.54 -5.14
N CYS A 26 -0.64 6.89 -6.43
CA CYS A 26 0.57 7.16 -7.22
C CYS A 26 1.28 8.43 -6.71
N ASP A 27 0.53 9.51 -6.45
CA ASP A 27 1.08 10.72 -5.85
C ASP A 27 1.71 10.43 -4.48
N TRP A 28 1.07 9.59 -3.67
CA TRP A 28 1.60 9.18 -2.38
C TRP A 28 2.90 8.38 -2.52
N ASN A 29 2.99 7.51 -3.52
CA ASN A 29 4.20 6.73 -3.76
C ASN A 29 5.41 7.62 -4.13
N ILE A 30 5.17 8.81 -4.68
CA ILE A 30 6.22 9.76 -5.08
C ILE A 30 6.51 10.78 -3.97
N ARG A 31 5.46 11.43 -3.45
CA ARG A 31 5.54 12.62 -2.59
C ARG A 31 5.30 12.33 -1.11
N HIS A 32 4.71 11.20 -0.75
CA HIS A 32 4.31 10.96 0.64
C HIS A 32 5.52 10.68 1.55
N ARG A 33 5.47 11.23 2.76
CA ARG A 33 6.50 11.07 3.80
C ARG A 33 6.71 9.60 4.20
N HIS A 34 5.65 8.80 4.14
CA HIS A 34 5.64 7.37 4.47
C HIS A 34 5.67 6.46 3.23
N ARG A 35 6.12 6.93 2.05
CA ARG A 35 6.23 6.07 0.84
C ARG A 35 7.07 4.80 1.07
N ALA A 36 8.08 4.89 1.93
CA ALA A 36 8.91 3.74 2.32
C ALA A 36 8.12 2.67 3.11
N VAL A 37 7.02 3.05 3.76
CA VAL A 37 6.15 2.14 4.49
C VAL A 37 5.23 1.38 3.54
N LEU A 38 4.73 2.03 2.48
CA LEU A 38 3.96 1.37 1.42
C LEU A 38 4.79 0.29 0.70
N ALA A 39 6.10 0.50 0.55
CA ALA A 39 7.07 -0.44 -0.01
C ALA A 39 6.49 -1.31 -1.16
N PRO A 40 6.17 -0.70 -2.32
CA PRO A 40 5.63 -1.41 -3.47
C PRO A 40 6.58 -2.53 -3.95
N ILE A 41 6.09 -3.76 -3.95
CA ILE A 41 6.78 -4.92 -4.51
C ILE A 41 6.52 -4.94 -6.01
N ARG A 42 7.54 -4.61 -6.80
CA ARG A 42 7.47 -4.64 -8.26
C ARG A 42 7.69 -6.07 -8.73
N PHE A 43 6.62 -6.73 -9.15
CA PHE A 43 6.69 -8.03 -9.83
C PHE A 43 7.09 -7.86 -11.29
N SER A 44 6.69 -6.76 -11.93
CA SER A 44 7.04 -6.41 -13.31
C SER A 44 6.87 -4.91 -13.53
N ALA A 45 7.32 -4.39 -14.69
CA ALA A 45 7.20 -2.97 -15.04
C ALA A 45 5.75 -2.42 -14.96
N LYS A 46 4.74 -3.28 -15.11
CA LYS A 46 3.31 -2.94 -15.00
C LYS A 46 2.61 -3.53 -13.78
N VAL A 47 3.25 -4.50 -13.09
CA VAL A 47 2.61 -5.23 -11.98
C VAL A 47 3.34 -4.88 -10.70
N VAL A 48 2.67 -4.13 -9.85
CA VAL A 48 3.09 -3.80 -8.50
C VAL A 48 2.09 -4.41 -7.51
N ARG A 49 2.60 -4.91 -6.40
CA ARG A 49 1.78 -5.36 -5.27
C ARG A 49 2.25 -4.70 -3.99
N TYR A 50 1.39 -4.69 -3.00
CA TYR A 50 1.60 -4.07 -1.71
C TYR A 50 1.32 -5.08 -0.62
N GLU A 51 2.17 -5.14 0.40
CA GLU A 51 1.85 -5.96 1.55
C GLU A 51 0.73 -5.30 2.37
N ARG A 52 -0.26 -6.10 2.80
CA ARG A 52 -1.37 -5.67 3.64
C ARG A 52 -0.89 -5.08 4.93
N ARG A 53 0.13 -5.69 5.54
CA ARG A 53 0.80 -5.21 6.76
C ARG A 53 1.40 -3.83 6.56
N ASN A 54 2.01 -3.60 5.40
CA ASN A 54 2.60 -2.32 5.03
C ASN A 54 1.53 -1.25 4.81
N VAL A 55 0.42 -1.61 4.15
CA VAL A 55 -0.73 -0.73 3.98
C VAL A 55 -1.38 -0.40 5.32
N ASP A 56 -1.52 -1.37 6.22
CA ASP A 56 -2.09 -1.15 7.56
C ASP A 56 -1.18 -0.27 8.42
N ALA A 57 0.13 -0.56 8.45
CA ALA A 57 1.13 0.26 9.10
C ALA A 57 1.19 1.68 8.51
N PHE A 58 0.97 1.83 7.20
CA PHE A 58 0.86 3.13 6.56
C PHE A 58 -0.37 3.90 7.07
N ILE A 59 -1.54 3.25 7.14
CA ILE A 59 -2.76 3.84 7.69
C ILE A 59 -2.55 4.25 9.14
N GLN A 60 -1.94 3.38 9.95
CA GLN A 60 -1.63 3.66 11.34
C GLN A 60 -0.68 4.85 11.48
N LYS A 61 0.40 4.93 10.69
CA LYS A 61 1.30 6.08 10.72
C LYS A 61 0.64 7.38 10.26
N CYS A 62 -0.23 7.31 9.24
CA CYS A 62 -1.04 8.44 8.81
C CYS A 62 -2.03 8.89 9.90
N ARG A 63 -2.64 7.95 10.63
CA ARG A 63 -3.61 8.24 11.69
C ARG A 63 -2.97 8.63 13.03
N SER A 64 -1.79 8.13 13.33
CA SER A 64 -1.06 8.35 14.60
C SER A 64 -0.49 9.77 14.74
N GLN A 65 -0.80 10.68 13.81
CA GLN A 65 -0.44 12.08 13.88
C GLN A 65 -1.51 12.93 14.62
N TYR A 66 -2.34 12.31 15.46
CA TYR A 66 -3.33 12.99 16.29
C TYR A 66 -3.40 12.39 17.70
#